data_AF-A0A7C5MJF0-F1
#
_entry.id   AF-A0A7C5MJF0-F1
#
_cell.length_a   1.000
_cell.length_b   1.000
_cell.length_c   1.000
_cell.angle_alpha   90.00
_cell.angle_beta   90.00
_cell.angle_gamma   90.00
#
_symmetry.space_group_name_H-M   'P 1'
#
loop_
_entity.id
_entity.type
_entity.pdbx_description
1 polymer ?
#
loop_
_entity_poly.entity_id
_entity_poly.type
_entity_poly.pdbx_seq_one_letter_code
_entity_poly.pdbx_strand_id
1 'polypeptide(L)' 'MNVCDSFANAALCYPDKKALVFGDTSYTYAEMNRIINAVAVYLKNLGVTKGDRISL' A
#
# COMPACT_ATOMS: atom_id res chain seq x y z
N MET A 1 11.88 -0.06 11.53
CA MET A 1 11.44 0.35 10.18
C MET A 1 10.72 -0.85 9.58
N ASN A 2 9.40 -0.76 9.41
CA ASN A 2 8.61 -1.82 8.77
C ASN A 2 8.41 -1.50 7.27
N VAL A 3 7.88 -2.47 6.51
CA VAL A 3 7.64 -2.31 5.07
C VAL A 3 6.69 -1.15 4.76
N CYS A 4 5.65 -0.95 5.58
CA CYS A 4 4.70 0.15 5.41
C CYS A 4 5.38 1.52 5.55
N ASP A 5 6.27 1.69 6.53
CA ASP A 5 6.98 2.96 6.77
C ASP A 5 7.88 3.31 5.58
N SER A 6 8.61 2.33 5.04
CA SER A 6 9.46 2.54 3.87
C SER A 6 8.65 2.90 2.63
N PHE A 7 7.48 2.28 2.46
CA PHE A 7 6.59 2.55 1.32
C PHE A 7 5.92 3.92 1.42
N ALA A 8 5.45 4.30 2.62
CA ALA A 8 4.86 5.62 2.86
C ALA A 8 5.88 6.75 2.63
N ASN A 9 7.12 6.57 3.09
CA ASN A 9 8.19 7.53 2.82
C ASN A 9 8.52 7.63 1.32
N ALA A 10 8.56 6.50 0.61
CA ALA A 10 8.78 6.51 -0.84
C ALA A 10 7.65 7.23 -1.59
N ALA A 11 6.39 7.09 -1.15
CA ALA A 11 5.25 7.82 -1.72
C ALA A 11 5.28 9.33 -1.45
N LEU A 12 5.91 9.77 -0.35
CA LEU A 12 6.10 11.19 -0.05
C LEU A 12 7.28 11.78 -0.83
N CYS A 13 8.42 11.09 -0.88
CA CYS A 13 9.62 11.60 -1.53
C CYS A 13 9.60 11.44 -3.05
N TYR A 14 8.93 10.42 -3.57
CA TYR A 14 8.93 10.04 -4.99
C TYR A 14 7.53 9.64 -5.49
N PRO A 15 6.51 10.51 -5.36
CA PRO A 15 5.13 10.18 -5.65
C PRO A 15 4.91 9.65 -7.08
N ASP A 16 5.56 10.27 -8.07
CA ASP A 16 5.37 9.95 -9.50
C ASP A 16 6.29 8.83 -10.00
N LYS A 17 7.16 8.30 -9.14
CA LYS A 17 8.07 7.21 -9.52
C LYS A 17 7.29 5.89 -9.56
N LYS A 18 7.54 5.08 -10.59
CA LYS A 18 6.95 3.74 -10.71
C LYS A 18 7.39 2.84 -9.55
N ALA A 19 6.43 2.35 -8.78
CA ALA A 19 6.62 1.44 -7.66
C ALA A 19 6.41 -0.03 -8.05
N LEU A 20 5.46 -0.27 -8.95
CA LEU A 20 5.14 -1.60 -9.46
C LEU A 20 4.94 -1.54 -10.97
N VAL A 21 5.55 -2.47 -11.69
CA VAL A 21 5.33 -2.68 -13.11
C VAL A 21 4.98 -4.15 -13.31
N PHE A 22 3.81 -4.41 -13.87
CA PHE A 22 3.33 -5.75 -14.15
C PHE A 22 2.74 -5.78 -15.58
N GLY A 23 3.48 -6.42 -16.49
CA GLY A 23 3.18 -6.34 -17.93
C GLY A 23 3.15 -4.89 -18.39
N ASP A 24 2.06 -4.51 -19.05
CA ASP A 24 1.84 -3.14 -19.55
C ASP A 24 1.29 -2.19 -18.48
N THR A 25 0.95 -2.70 -17.30
CA THR A 25 0.40 -1.88 -16.21
C THR A 25 1.52 -1.41 -15.30
N SER A 26 1.56 -0.11 -15.00
CA SER A 26 2.47 0.43 -14.01
C SER A 26 1.73 1.33 -13.02
N TYR A 27 2.09 1.19 -11.75
CA TYR A 27 1.60 2.04 -10.67
C TYR A 27 2.74 2.88 -10.09
N THR A 28 2.44 4.13 -9.84
CA THR A 28 3.32 5.03 -9.10
C THR A 28 3.27 4.76 -7.60
N TYR A 29 4.25 5.23 -6.83
CA TYR A 29 4.21 5.12 -5.38
C TYR A 29 2.97 5.82 -4.78
N ALA A 30 2.55 6.96 -5.36
CA ALA A 30 1.35 7.65 -4.91
C ALA A 30 0.08 6.82 -5.12
N GLU A 31 -0.10 6.23 -6.30
CA GLU A 31 -1.26 5.37 -6.61
C GLU A 31 -1.28 4.11 -5.74
N MET A 32 -0.13 3.46 -5.62
CA MET A 32 -0.02 2.23 -4.83
C MET A 32 -0.27 2.51 -3.35
N ASN A 33 0.20 3.64 -2.82
CA ASN A 33 -0.11 4.07 -1.45
C ASN A 33 -1.61 4.35 -1.25
N ARG A 34 -2.32 4.91 -2.25
CA ARG A 34 -3.78 5.08 -2.17
C ARG A 34 -4.50 3.73 -2.09
N ILE A 35 -4.10 2.75 -2.91
CA ILE A 35 -4.68 1.39 -2.90
C ILE A 35 -4.45 0.73 -1.54
N ILE A 36 -3.21 0.78 -1.02
CA ILE A 36 -2.86 0.20 0.28
C ILE A 36 -3.71 0.82 1.40
N ASN A 37 -3.84 2.15 1.42
CA ASN A 37 -4.65 2.82 2.44
C ASN A 37 -6.13 2.48 2.34
N ALA A 38 -6.68 2.37 1.12
CA ALA A 38 -8.07 1.97 0.92
C ALA A 38 -8.33 0.55 1.45
N VAL A 39 -7.43 -0.40 1.15
CA VAL A 39 -7.51 -1.78 1.66
C VAL A 39 -7.37 -1.81 3.19
N ALA A 40 -6.45 -1.03 3.76
CA ALA A 40 -6.28 -0.95 5.22
C ALA A 40 -7.53 -0.43 5.93
N VAL A 41 -8.17 0.62 5.39
CA VAL A 41 -9.44 1.16 5.90
C VAL A 41 -10.54 0.11 5.79
N TYR A 42 -10.62 -0.60 4.66
CA TYR A 42 -11.61 -1.66 4.45
C TYR A 42 -11.45 -2.80 5.47
N LEU A 43 -10.23 -3.31 5.66
CA LEU A 43 -9.94 -4.35 6.65
C LEU A 43 -10.26 -3.90 8.08
N LYS A 44 -9.91 -2.65 8.42
CA LYS A 44 -10.27 -2.07 9.72
C LYS A 44 -11.79 -2.01 9.92
N ASN A 45 -12.55 -1.65 8.88
CA ASN A 45 -14.01 -1.62 8.94
C ASN A 45 -14.64 -3.01 9.04
N LEU A 46 -13.98 -4.05 8.55
CA LEU A 46 -14.36 -5.45 8.78
C LEU A 46 -14.06 -5.93 10.22
N GLY A 47 -13.43 -5.09 11.04
CA GLY A 47 -13.09 -5.41 12.43
C GLY A 47 -11.75 -6.15 12.57
N VAL A 48 -10.92 -6.17 11.53
CA VAL A 48 -9.57 -6.77 11.59
C VAL A 48 -8.70 -5.97 12.54
N THR A 49 -8.03 -6.69 13.44
CA THR A 49 -7.13 -6.16 14.46
C THR A 49 -5.72 -6.71 14.34
N LYS A 50 -4.80 -6.12 15.10
CA LYS A 50 -3.41 -6.57 15.14
C LYS A 50 -3.33 -7.99 15.68
N GLY A 51 -2.78 -8.90 14.88
CA GLY A 51 -2.64 -10.32 15.23
C GLY A 51 -3.58 -11.24 14.46
N ASP A 52 -4.60 -10.68 13.82
CA ASP A 52 -5.49 -11.43 12.94
C ASP A 52 -4.75 -11.90 11.68
N ARG A 53 -5.11 -13.10 11.23
CA ARG A 53 -4.54 -13.73 10.04
C ARG A 53 -5.55 -13.64 8.91
N ILE A 54 -5.12 -13.05 7.80
CA ILE A 54 -5.93 -12.90 6.59
C ILE A 54 -5.40 -13.88 5.56
N SER A 55 -6.29 -14.65 4.92
CA SER A 55 -5.95 -15.44 3.74
C SER A 55 -6.02 -14.55 2.50
N LEU A 56 -4.97 -14.56 1.68
CA LEU A 56 -4.88 -13.83 0.42
C LEU A 56 -5.08 -14.77 -0.77
#